data_AF-A0A9P9Z0U6-F1
#
_entry.id   AF-A0A9P9Z0U6-F1
#
_cell.length_a   1.000
_cell.length_b   1.000
_cell.length_c   1.000
_cell.angle_alpha   90.00
_cell.angle_beta   90.00
_cell.angle_gamma   90.00
#
_symmetry.space_group_name_H-M   'P 1'
#
loop_
_entity.id
_entity.type
_entity.pdbx_description
1 polymer ?
#
loop_
_entity_poly.entity_id
_entity_poly.type
_entity_poly.pdbx_seq_one_letter_code
_entity_poly.pdbx_strand_id
1 'polypeptide(L)'
;MYSLQHPQNDERFLDSESKVEEVVKLLESLRVPKEEEEEGHETVEKDPKPTIVTEEDFIITERKNSIIEITEPKDNVPREKLKPRTFNRLDRSRDRFPFMRQVEMDLDQRSKARLERERVAQNFRKLGNAEYRKGNYETAMHMYTEAIENIRDSHILYINRALCFIK
;
A
#
# COMPACT_ATOMS: atom_id res chain seq x y z
N MET A 1 -5.29 24.99 33.05
CA MET A 1 -6.31 25.15 31.99
C MET A 1 -5.76 24.49 30.74
N TYR A 2 -6.35 23.38 30.30
CA TYR A 2 -5.90 22.67 29.10
C TYR A 2 -6.68 23.20 27.89
N SER A 3 -5.98 23.74 26.89
CA SER A 3 -6.57 24.18 25.62
C SER A 3 -7.11 22.95 24.87
N LEU A 4 -8.43 22.89 24.70
CA LEU A 4 -9.13 21.89 23.88
C LEU A 4 -9.05 22.28 22.40
N GLN A 5 -7.83 22.31 21.84
CA GLN A 5 -7.66 22.56 20.41
C GLN A 5 -7.92 21.25 19.67
N HIS A 6 -9.10 21.15 19.07
CA HIS A 6 -9.53 19.97 18.32
C HIS A 6 -8.67 19.83 17.05
N PRO A 7 -8.24 18.62 16.63
CA PRO A 7 -7.40 18.41 15.44
C PRO A 7 -7.99 18.97 14.13
N GLN A 8 -9.31 19.15 14.08
CA GLN A 8 -10.01 19.76 12.94
C GLN A 8 -9.89 21.29 12.88
N ASN A 9 -9.41 21.93 13.95
CA ASN A 9 -9.17 23.37 14.03
C ASN A 9 -7.65 23.68 14.01
N ASP A 10 -6.83 22.75 13.51
CA ASP A 10 -5.38 22.93 13.42
C ASP A 10 -5.04 23.74 12.17
N GLU A 11 -5.09 25.06 12.31
CA GLU A 11 -4.85 26.05 11.25
C GLU A 11 -3.36 26.26 10.91
N ARG A 12 -2.45 25.42 11.41
CA ARG A 12 -1.00 25.52 11.12
C ARG A 12 -0.66 25.50 9.63
N PHE A 13 -1.56 24.98 8.79
CA PHE A 13 -1.40 25.00 7.34
C PHE A 13 -1.53 26.42 6.74
N LEU A 14 -2.17 27.37 7.45
CA LEU A 14 -2.22 28.77 7.03
C LEU A 14 -0.89 29.49 7.26
N ASP A 15 -0.09 29.02 8.21
CA ASP A 15 1.24 29.56 8.49
C ASP A 15 2.32 28.97 7.56
N SER A 16 2.03 27.83 6.90
CA SER A 16 2.93 27.25 5.91
C SER A 16 2.82 27.95 4.56
N GLU A 17 3.95 28.13 3.88
CA GLU A 17 3.98 28.70 2.54
C GLU A 17 3.04 27.93 1.59
N SER A 18 2.26 28.66 0.79
CA SER A 18 1.32 28.03 -0.14
C SER A 18 2.12 27.22 -1.17
N LYS A 19 1.76 25.94 -1.35
CA LYS A 19 2.33 25.09 -2.40
C LYS A 19 2.20 25.70 -3.79
N VAL A 20 1.20 26.57 -3.99
CA VAL A 20 1.03 27.31 -5.24
C VAL A 20 2.16 28.35 -5.40
N GLU A 21 2.53 29.04 -4.33
CA GLU A 21 3.64 30.00 -4.27
C GLU A 21 4.96 29.33 -4.63
N GLU A 22 5.22 28.14 -4.07
CA GLU A 22 6.43 27.35 -4.36
C GLU A 22 6.52 26.97 -5.84
N VAL A 23 5.40 26.54 -6.43
CA VAL A 23 5.33 26.17 -7.85
C VAL A 23 5.49 27.40 -8.75
N VAL A 24 4.91 28.53 -8.39
CA VAL A 24 5.09 29.79 -9.14
C VAL A 24 6.55 30.24 -9.11
N LYS A 25 7.18 30.20 -7.93
CA LYS A 25 8.60 30.54 -7.75
C LYS A 25 9.53 29.60 -8.53
N LEU A 26 9.21 28.31 -8.58
CA LEU A 26 9.91 27.33 -9.41
C LEU A 26 9.76 27.66 -10.90
N LEU A 27 8.54 27.95 -11.37
CA LEU A 27 8.28 28.32 -12.77
C LEU A 27 8.99 29.63 -13.15
N GLU A 28 9.07 30.60 -12.25
CA GLU A 28 9.85 31.83 -12.45
C GLU A 28 11.34 31.55 -12.53
N SER A 29 11.87 30.69 -11.65
CA SER A 29 13.28 30.27 -11.68
C SER A 29 13.66 29.55 -12.98
N LEU A 30 12.71 28.86 -13.61
CA LEU A 30 12.89 28.18 -14.91
C LEU A 30 12.75 29.15 -16.09
N ARG A 31 12.08 30.29 -15.89
CA ARG A 31 11.90 31.34 -16.90
C ARG A 31 13.08 32.29 -16.98
N VAL A 32 13.87 32.40 -15.90
CA VAL A 32 15.14 33.12 -15.90
C VAL A 32 16.18 32.29 -16.65
N PRO A 33 16.71 32.74 -17.80
CA PRO A 33 17.85 32.09 -18.42
C PRO A 33 19.05 32.21 -17.47
N LYS A 34 19.55 31.06 -17.00
CA LYS A 34 20.84 30.97 -16.30
C LYS A 34 21.95 30.97 -17.33
N GLU A 35 22.74 32.05 -17.37
CA GLU A 35 24.11 32.00 -17.87
C GLU A 35 24.99 31.40 -16.76
N GLU A 36 25.53 30.20 -17.05
CA GLU A 36 26.80 29.56 -16.61
C GLU A 36 27.09 29.46 -15.07
N GLU A 37 27.67 28.43 -14.45
CA GLU A 37 28.67 27.41 -14.81
C GLU A 37 28.49 26.09 -13.99
N GLU A 38 29.33 25.10 -14.35
CA GLU A 38 29.49 23.68 -14.00
C GLU A 38 29.74 23.40 -12.48
N GLU A 39 29.54 22.20 -11.89
CA GLU A 39 30.31 20.96 -12.06
C GLU A 39 29.59 19.71 -11.44
N GLY A 40 29.73 18.57 -12.13
CA GLY A 40 30.10 17.27 -11.53
C GLY A 40 29.10 16.43 -10.72
N HIS A 41 28.47 15.41 -11.34
CA HIS A 41 28.67 14.00 -10.93
C HIS A 41 28.07 12.99 -11.93
N GLU A 42 28.81 11.90 -12.10
CA GLU A 42 28.76 10.80 -13.07
C GLU A 42 27.41 10.09 -13.30
N THR A 43 27.13 9.73 -14.56
CA THR A 43 26.13 8.70 -14.92
C THR A 43 26.80 7.56 -15.69
N VAL A 44 26.76 6.36 -15.10
CA VAL A 44 27.15 5.09 -15.74
C VAL A 44 26.03 4.66 -16.71
N GLU A 45 26.39 4.47 -17.97
CA GLU A 45 25.51 3.93 -19.01
C GLU A 45 25.25 2.42 -18.79
N LYS A 46 23.98 2.02 -18.86
CA LYS A 46 23.57 0.65 -19.20
C LYS A 46 22.31 0.68 -20.05
N ASP A 47 22.47 0.38 -21.33
CA ASP A 47 21.36 0.11 -22.25
C ASP A 47 20.64 -1.20 -21.86
N PRO A 48 19.30 -1.22 -21.81
CA PRO A 48 18.56 -2.46 -21.95
C PRO A 48 17.99 -2.56 -23.37
N LYS A 49 18.46 -3.56 -24.11
CA LYS A 49 17.88 -3.99 -25.40
C LYS A 49 16.39 -4.35 -25.21
N PRO A 50 15.52 -4.06 -26.20
CA PRO A 50 14.12 -4.48 -26.12
C PRO A 50 14.01 -6.00 -26.35
N THR A 51 13.45 -6.71 -25.37
CA THR A 51 12.91 -8.05 -25.55
C THR A 51 11.69 -7.94 -26.45
N ILE A 52 11.76 -8.55 -27.64
CA ILE A 52 10.69 -8.58 -28.63
C ILE A 52 9.55 -9.43 -28.06
N VAL A 53 8.41 -8.80 -27.78
CA VAL A 53 7.15 -9.48 -27.45
C VAL A 53 6.48 -9.84 -28.78
N THR A 54 6.36 -11.13 -29.08
CA THR A 54 5.70 -11.63 -30.30
C THR A 54 4.19 -11.69 -30.12
N GLU A 55 3.43 -11.59 -31.22
CA GLU A 55 1.96 -11.51 -31.30
C GLU A 55 1.20 -12.77 -30.83
N GLU A 56 1.85 -13.66 -30.08
CA GLU A 56 1.28 -14.94 -29.63
C GLU A 56 1.09 -15.02 -28.11
N ASP A 57 1.60 -14.05 -27.35
CA ASP A 57 1.48 -14.01 -25.89
C ASP A 57 0.19 -13.30 -25.45
N PHE A 58 -0.97 -13.94 -25.66
CA PHE A 58 -2.26 -13.45 -25.15
C PHE A 58 -2.91 -14.45 -24.18
N ILE A 59 -3.31 -13.95 -23.00
CA ILE A 59 -4.18 -14.70 -22.07
C ILE A 59 -5.63 -14.46 -22.48
N ILE A 60 -6.28 -15.46 -23.08
CA ILE A 60 -7.70 -15.44 -23.40
C ILE A 60 -8.49 -15.82 -22.14
N THR A 61 -9.23 -14.87 -21.57
CA THR A 61 -10.26 -15.18 -20.55
C THR A 61 -11.63 -14.94 -21.16
N GLU A 62 -12.38 -16.02 -21.38
CA GLU A 62 -13.77 -15.94 -21.81
C GLU A 62 -14.67 -15.47 -20.67
N ARG A 63 -15.45 -14.41 -20.91
CA ARG A 63 -16.57 -14.08 -20.03
C ARG A 63 -17.74 -14.99 -20.35
N LYS A 64 -18.04 -15.93 -19.46
CA LYS A 64 -19.37 -16.55 -19.43
C LYS A 64 -20.39 -15.49 -19.02
N ASN A 65 -21.18 -15.02 -19.99
CA ASN A 65 -22.36 -14.20 -19.73
C ASN A 65 -23.42 -15.09 -19.07
N SER A 66 -23.40 -15.21 -17.74
CA SER A 66 -24.57 -15.69 -17.01
C SER A 66 -25.63 -14.59 -17.04
N ILE A 67 -26.69 -14.80 -17.81
CA ILE A 67 -27.91 -14.00 -17.76
C ILE A 67 -28.44 -14.09 -16.33
N ILE A 68 -28.43 -12.97 -15.63
CA ILE A 68 -29.11 -12.82 -14.34
C ILE A 68 -30.47 -12.22 -14.67
N GLU A 69 -31.53 -13.04 -14.68
CA GLU A 69 -32.91 -12.56 -14.63
C GLU A 69 -33.19 -12.05 -13.22
N ILE A 70 -33.23 -10.72 -13.04
CA ILE A 70 -33.79 -10.09 -11.86
C ILE A 70 -34.99 -9.26 -12.30
N THR A 71 -36.16 -9.71 -11.84
CA THR A 71 -37.47 -9.07 -11.95
C THR A 71 -37.50 -7.64 -11.39
N GLU A 72 -38.23 -6.77 -12.08
CA GLU A 72 -38.31 -5.30 -11.86
C GLU A 72 -38.98 -4.87 -10.54
N PRO A 73 -38.47 -3.81 -9.88
CA PRO A 73 -39.31 -2.85 -9.16
C PRO A 73 -39.51 -1.59 -10.01
N LYS A 74 -40.78 -1.25 -10.24
CA LYS A 74 -41.21 -0.04 -10.96
C LYS A 74 -41.09 1.18 -10.06
N ASP A 75 -40.08 2.02 -10.29
CA ASP A 75 -40.05 3.39 -9.80
C ASP A 75 -39.81 4.37 -10.96
N ASN A 76 -40.88 5.09 -11.31
CA ASN A 76 -40.88 6.11 -12.35
C ASN A 76 -40.22 7.40 -11.82
N VAL A 77 -38.96 7.64 -12.20
CA VAL A 77 -38.31 8.94 -12.06
C VAL A 77 -38.01 9.49 -13.47
N PRO A 78 -38.40 10.73 -13.82
CA PRO A 78 -38.10 11.30 -15.13
C PRO A 78 -36.58 11.44 -15.31
N ARG A 79 -36.04 10.66 -16.24
CA ARG A 79 -34.61 10.61 -16.56
C ARG A 79 -34.23 11.85 -17.37
N GLU A 80 -33.72 12.88 -16.72
CA GLU A 80 -33.05 13.98 -17.43
C GLU A 80 -31.89 13.42 -18.25
N LYS A 81 -31.88 13.73 -19.55
CA LYS A 81 -30.87 13.26 -20.51
C LYS A 81 -29.53 13.93 -20.21
N LEU A 82 -28.75 13.33 -19.32
CA LEU A 82 -27.34 13.65 -19.18
C LEU A 82 -26.65 13.34 -20.52
N LYS A 83 -26.11 14.38 -21.16
CA LYS A 83 -25.32 14.26 -22.39
C LYS A 83 -24.26 13.17 -22.21
N PRO A 84 -24.02 12.29 -23.19
CA PRO A 84 -22.95 11.31 -23.07
C PRO A 84 -21.64 12.07 -22.90
N ARG A 85 -21.00 11.91 -21.74
CA ARG A 85 -19.61 12.35 -21.56
C ARG A 85 -18.81 11.62 -22.63
N THR A 86 -18.38 12.33 -23.67
CA THR A 86 -17.41 11.84 -24.65
C THR A 86 -16.06 11.76 -23.94
N PHE A 87 -15.93 10.81 -23.03
CA PHE A 87 -14.67 10.47 -22.39
C PHE A 87 -13.95 9.52 -23.33
N ASN A 88 -12.99 10.07 -24.09
CA ASN A 88 -12.23 9.29 -25.07
C ASN A 88 -11.39 8.24 -24.35
N ARG A 89 -11.37 7.00 -24.87
CA ARG A 89 -10.65 5.86 -24.28
C ARG A 89 -9.13 6.07 -24.13
N LEU A 90 -8.54 7.07 -24.79
CA LEU A 90 -7.12 7.38 -24.72
C LEU A 90 -6.68 8.06 -23.40
N ASP A 91 -7.56 8.78 -22.71
CA ASP A 91 -7.23 9.40 -21.41
C ASP A 91 -7.06 8.37 -20.28
N ARG A 92 -7.59 7.16 -20.47
CA ARG A 92 -7.45 6.06 -19.50
C ARG A 92 -6.01 5.61 -19.30
N SER A 93 -5.11 5.90 -20.25
CA SER A 93 -3.75 5.34 -20.26
C SER A 93 -2.72 6.21 -19.53
N ARG A 94 -2.97 7.52 -19.37
CA ARG A 94 -1.98 8.46 -18.84
C ARG A 94 -2.04 8.60 -17.31
N ASP A 95 -3.22 8.44 -16.72
CA ASP A 95 -3.45 8.61 -15.27
C ASP A 95 -3.40 7.32 -14.44
N ARG A 96 -3.04 6.17 -15.03
CA ARG A 96 -2.86 4.92 -14.24
C ARG A 96 -1.55 4.88 -13.49
N PHE A 97 -0.49 5.51 -14.00
CA PHE A 97 0.83 5.51 -13.38
C PHE A 97 0.89 6.08 -11.96
N PRO A 98 0.28 7.24 -11.63
CA PRO A 98 0.30 7.76 -10.27
C PRO A 98 -0.43 6.86 -9.28
N PHE A 99 -1.60 6.31 -9.67
CA PHE A 99 -2.34 5.35 -8.84
C PHE A 99 -1.56 4.05 -8.62
N MET A 100 -0.99 3.47 -9.67
CA MET A 100 -0.19 2.24 -9.56
C MET A 100 1.02 2.45 -8.67
N ARG A 101 1.75 3.58 -8.80
CA ARG A 101 2.87 3.92 -7.93
C ARG A 101 2.43 4.05 -6.46
N GLN A 102 1.31 4.71 -6.19
CA GLN A 102 0.80 4.84 -4.83
C GLN A 102 0.42 3.47 -4.25
N VAL A 103 -0.26 2.63 -5.03
CA VAL A 103 -0.60 1.26 -4.62
C VAL A 103 0.66 0.42 -4.38
N GLU A 104 1.66 0.51 -5.25
CA GLU A 104 2.95 -0.17 -5.09
C GLU A 104 3.67 0.26 -3.82
N MET A 105 3.72 1.57 -3.53
CA MET A 105 4.30 2.08 -2.29
C MET A 105 3.57 1.53 -1.05
N ASP A 106 2.23 1.49 -1.08
CA ASP A 106 1.43 0.93 0.01
C ASP A 106 1.65 -0.59 0.15
N LEU A 107 1.80 -1.31 -0.96
CA LEU A 107 2.12 -2.75 -0.98
C LEU A 107 3.49 -3.01 -0.35
N ASP A 108 4.51 -2.22 -0.69
CA ASP A 108 5.86 -2.33 -0.13
C ASP A 108 5.88 -2.03 1.37
N GLN A 109 5.13 -1.03 1.81
CA GLN A 109 5.00 -0.71 3.23
C GLN A 109 4.31 -1.87 3.98
N ARG A 110 3.23 -2.40 3.42
CA ARG A 110 2.50 -3.53 4.01
C ARG A 110 3.34 -4.80 4.05
N SER A 111 4.13 -5.06 3.00
CA SER A 111 5.03 -6.21 2.94
C SER A 111 6.15 -6.10 3.99
N LYS A 112 6.79 -4.93 4.12
CA LYS A 112 7.79 -4.64 5.16
C LYS A 112 7.21 -4.78 6.57
N ALA A 113 6.03 -4.21 6.82
CA ALA A 113 5.36 -4.31 8.12
C ALA A 113 4.98 -5.75 8.48
N ARG A 114 4.65 -6.59 7.49
CA ARG A 114 4.42 -8.02 7.71
C ARG A 114 5.72 -8.76 8.04
N LEU A 115 6.80 -8.46 7.31
CA LEU A 115 8.11 -9.06 7.55
C LEU A 115 8.62 -8.76 8.96
N GLU A 116 8.46 -7.53 9.45
CA GLU A 116 8.85 -7.15 10.80
C GLU A 116 8.02 -7.88 11.88
N ARG A 117 6.69 -7.95 11.71
CA ARG A 117 5.84 -8.74 12.62
C ARG A 117 6.24 -10.21 12.63
N GLU A 118 6.63 -10.75 11.48
CA GLU A 118 7.13 -12.11 11.37
C GLU A 118 8.44 -12.32 12.09
N ARG A 119 9.38 -11.39 11.93
CA ARG A 119 10.63 -11.41 12.66
C ARG A 119 10.41 -11.39 14.17
N VAL A 120 9.53 -10.51 14.66
CA VAL A 120 9.18 -10.39 16.08
C VAL A 120 8.53 -11.69 16.59
N ALA A 121 7.53 -12.22 15.89
CA ALA A 121 6.86 -13.46 16.25
C ALA A 121 7.82 -14.66 16.28
N GLN A 122 8.75 -14.75 15.34
CA GLN A 122 9.77 -15.81 15.33
C GLN A 122 10.74 -15.70 16.51
N ASN A 123 11.04 -14.48 16.98
CA ASN A 123 11.86 -14.29 18.18
C ASN A 123 11.13 -14.81 19.42
N PHE A 124 9.88 -14.39 19.63
CA PHE A 124 9.05 -14.91 20.73
C PHE A 124 8.86 -16.43 20.67
N ARG A 125 8.70 -17.01 19.47
CA ARG A 125 8.67 -18.46 19.30
C ARG A 125 9.95 -19.13 19.77
N LYS A 126 11.13 -18.56 19.46
CA LYS A 126 12.42 -19.10 19.91
C LYS A 126 12.58 -18.99 21.43
N LEU A 127 12.17 -17.86 22.02
CA LEU A 127 12.16 -17.66 23.48
C LEU A 127 11.22 -18.66 24.18
N GLY A 128 9.99 -18.81 23.68
CA GLY A 128 9.04 -19.80 24.19
C GLY A 128 9.56 -21.23 24.08
N ASN A 129 10.21 -21.59 22.96
CA ASN A 129 10.85 -22.90 22.81
C ASN A 129 11.99 -23.10 23.83
N ALA A 130 12.75 -22.06 24.16
CA ALA A 130 13.83 -22.15 25.14
C ALA A 130 13.27 -22.36 26.56
N GLU A 131 12.25 -21.60 26.96
CA GLU A 131 11.59 -21.76 28.26
C GLU A 131 10.86 -23.10 28.38
N TYR A 132 10.21 -23.55 27.31
CA TYR A 132 9.57 -24.87 27.27
C TYR A 132 10.56 -26.00 27.53
N ARG A 133 11.77 -25.93 26.94
CA ARG A 133 12.83 -26.93 27.20
C ARG A 133 13.37 -26.88 28.62
N LYS A 134 13.26 -25.74 29.31
CA LYS A 134 13.63 -25.61 30.72
C LYS A 134 12.54 -26.14 31.68
N GLY A 135 11.36 -26.48 31.15
CA GLY A 135 10.20 -26.92 31.95
C GLY A 135 9.33 -25.77 32.48
N ASN A 136 9.61 -24.52 32.11
CA ASN A 136 8.82 -23.36 32.51
C ASN A 136 7.65 -23.17 31.54
N TYR A 137 6.57 -23.94 31.71
CA TYR A 137 5.46 -23.96 30.75
C TYR A 137 4.58 -22.70 30.79
N GLU A 138 4.40 -22.08 31.96
CA GLU A 138 3.63 -20.83 32.08
C GLU A 138 4.30 -19.69 31.31
N THR A 139 5.61 -19.49 31.48
CA THR A 139 6.35 -18.46 30.77
C THR A 139 6.40 -18.75 29.28
N ALA A 140 6.59 -20.01 28.88
CA ALA A 140 6.54 -20.42 27.48
C ALA A 140 5.16 -20.11 26.84
N MET A 141 4.07 -20.37 27.56
CA MET A 141 2.72 -20.05 27.12
C MET A 141 2.53 -18.54 26.90
N HIS A 142 3.04 -17.70 27.79
CA HIS A 142 3.02 -16.24 27.61
C HIS A 142 3.79 -15.83 26.34
N MET A 143 5.01 -16.37 26.15
CA MET A 143 5.81 -16.07 24.94
C MET A 143 5.12 -16.51 23.64
N TYR A 144 4.45 -17.67 23.63
CA TYR A 144 3.68 -18.08 22.45
C TYR A 144 2.44 -17.21 22.23
N THR A 145 1.84 -16.65 23.28
CA THR A 145 0.70 -15.73 23.16
C THR A 145 1.13 -14.42 22.51
N GLU A 146 2.25 -13.82 22.96
CA GLU A 146 2.85 -12.64 22.33
C GLU A 146 3.22 -12.88 20.85
N ALA A 147 3.72 -14.08 20.52
CA ALA A 147 3.99 -14.47 19.14
C ALA A 147 2.71 -14.49 18.28
N ILE A 148 1.60 -15.00 18.84
CA ILE A 148 0.29 -15.09 18.15
C ILE A 148 -0.33 -13.70 17.93
N GLU A 149 -0.14 -12.77 18.84
CA GLU A 149 -0.61 -11.39 18.68
C GLU A 149 0.05 -10.69 17.49
N ASN A 150 1.32 -10.98 17.25
CA ASN A 150 2.05 -10.48 16.08
C ASN A 150 1.64 -11.22 14.79
N ILE A 151 1.53 -12.55 14.85
CA ILE A 151 1.13 -13.41 13.73
C ILE A 151 0.03 -14.38 14.13
N ARG A 152 -1.16 -14.18 13.54
CA ARG A 152 -2.34 -15.01 13.78
C ARG A 152 -2.50 -16.20 12.83
N ASP A 153 -1.77 -16.22 11.71
CA ASP A 153 -1.90 -17.24 10.65
C ASP A 153 -1.00 -18.48 10.86
N SER A 154 -0.14 -18.48 11.88
CA SER A 154 0.79 -19.59 12.15
C SER A 154 0.16 -20.66 13.04
N HIS A 155 -0.24 -21.78 12.44
CA HIS A 155 -0.76 -22.96 13.15
C HIS A 155 0.23 -23.54 14.18
N ILE A 156 1.54 -23.44 13.92
CA ILE A 156 2.60 -23.97 14.80
C ILE A 156 2.56 -23.32 16.19
N LEU A 157 2.29 -22.01 16.26
CA LEU A 157 2.25 -21.28 17.54
C LEU A 157 1.10 -21.76 18.43
N TYR A 158 -0.06 -22.04 17.84
CA TYR A 158 -1.21 -22.57 18.59
C TYR A 158 -0.95 -23.98 19.09
N ILE A 159 -0.33 -24.84 18.28
CA ILE A 159 0.07 -26.20 18.70
C ILE A 159 1.07 -26.12 19.87
N ASN A 160 2.11 -25.30 19.75
CA ASN A 160 3.11 -25.14 20.82
C ASN A 160 2.50 -24.60 22.11
N ARG A 161 1.56 -23.66 22.02
CA ARG A 161 0.79 -23.17 23.17
C ARG A 161 -0.09 -24.26 23.78
N ALA A 162 -0.77 -25.06 22.96
CA ALA A 162 -1.57 -26.20 23.43
C ALA A 162 -0.72 -27.25 24.17
N LEU A 163 0.49 -27.53 23.66
CA LEU A 163 1.43 -28.43 24.32
C LEU A 163 1.82 -27.95 25.72
N CYS A 164 1.88 -26.64 25.96
CA CYS A 164 2.18 -26.09 27.29
C CYS A 164 1.08 -26.40 28.32
N PHE A 165 -0.17 -26.60 27.90
CA PHE A 165 -1.26 -27.00 28.80
C PHE A 165 -1.29 -28.52 29.08
N ILE A 166 -0.65 -29.31 28.22
CA ILE A 166 -0.63 -30.78 28.34
C ILE A 166 0.52 -31.23 29.25
N LYS A 167 1.61 -30.46 29.30
CA LYS A 167 2.82 -30.78 30.06
C LYS A 167 2.75 -30.30 31.50
#